data_AF-A0A382QGK3-F1
#
_entry.id   AF-A0A382QGK3-F1
#
_cell.length_a   1.000
_cell.length_b   1.000
_cell.length_c   1.000
_cell.angle_alpha   90.00
_cell.angle_beta   90.00
_cell.angle_gamma   90.00
#
_symmetry.space_group_name_H-M   'P 1'
#
loop_
_entity.id
_entity.type
_entity.pdbx_description
1 polymer ?
#
loop_
_entity_poly.entity_id
_entity_poly.type
_entity_poly.pdbx_seq_one_letter_code
_entity_poly.pdbx_strand_id
1 'polypeptide(L)'
;MRIGIDLDNTLIDYTEAFLYGAHQFELIPENWSGQKIELKSLIQSHSKGEQEWQRLQGKVYGHWIHKARLYSGVFRFLWRCRLRGWGTIVVSHKTEYGHFDTDKIS
;
A
#
# COMPACT_ATOMS: atom_id res chain seq x y z
N MET A 1 -28.18 1.39 7.15
CA MET A 1 -27.22 0.28 6.93
C MET A 1 -25.83 0.73 7.35
N ARG A 2 -25.01 -0.17 7.90
CA ARG A 2 -23.58 0.04 8.15
C ARG A 2 -22.78 -0.90 7.25
N ILE A 3 -21.72 -0.41 6.62
CA ILE A 3 -20.82 -1.18 5.76
C ILE A 3 -19.41 -1.07 6.35
N GLY A 4 -18.85 -2.19 6.79
CA GLY A 4 -17.42 -2.31 7.06
C GLY A 4 -16.67 -2.53 5.74
N ILE A 5 -15.60 -1.77 5.52
CA ILE A 5 -14.83 -1.81 4.28
C ILE A 5 -13.37 -2.01 4.64
N ASP A 6 -12.76 -3.05 4.09
CA ASP A 6 -11.32 -3.26 4.17
C ASP A 6 -10.55 -2.11 3.50
N LEU A 7 -9.33 -1.84 3.96
CA LEU A 7 -8.48 -0.78 3.41
C LEU A 7 -7.57 -1.33 2.31
N ASP A 8 -6.69 -2.26 2.68
CA ASP A 8 -5.52 -2.64 1.91
C ASP A 8 -5.89 -3.52 0.72
N ASN A 9 -5.61 -3.05 -0.50
CA ASN A 9 -6.02 -3.72 -1.73
C ASN A 9 -7.56 -3.78 -1.92
N THR A 10 -8.34 -3.03 -1.13
CA THR A 10 -9.80 -2.87 -1.29
C THR A 10 -10.17 -1.41 -1.60
N LEU A 11 -9.80 -0.47 -0.73
CA LEU A 11 -10.00 0.97 -0.95
C LEU A 11 -8.79 1.60 -1.62
N ILE A 12 -7.58 1.19 -1.24
CA ILE A 12 -6.33 1.79 -1.68
C ILE A 12 -5.43 0.80 -2.43
N ASP A 13 -4.87 1.29 -3.52
CA ASP A 13 -3.85 0.67 -4.36
C ASP A 13 -2.47 1.27 -4.01
N TYR A 14 -1.60 0.41 -3.51
CA TYR A 14 -0.23 0.75 -3.14
C TYR A 14 0.78 0.72 -4.30
N THR A 15 0.36 0.43 -5.54
CA THR A 15 1.28 0.25 -6.68
C THR A 15 2.31 1.39 -6.79
N GLU A 16 1.85 2.63 -6.72
CA GLU A 16 2.75 3.79 -6.80
C GLU A 16 3.62 3.97 -5.57
N ALA A 17 3.10 3.68 -4.38
CA ALA A 17 3.87 3.71 -3.15
C ALA A 17 5.00 2.68 -3.18
N PHE A 18 4.75 1.48 -3.70
CA PHE A 18 5.76 0.44 -3.89
C PHE A 18 6.83 0.84 -4.91
N LEU A 19 6.42 1.39 -6.07
CA LEU A 19 7.37 1.87 -7.08
C LEU A 19 8.24 3.00 -6.53
N TYR A 20 7.60 3.99 -5.87
CA TYR A 20 8.31 5.07 -5.20
C TYR A 20 9.34 4.52 -4.21
N GLY A 21 8.92 3.64 -3.29
CA GLY A 21 9.81 3.07 -2.29
C GLY A 21 10.93 2.21 -2.88
N ALA A 22 10.66 1.44 -3.93
CA ALA A 22 11.67 0.64 -4.61
C ALA A 22 12.75 1.51 -5.26
N HIS A 23 12.38 2.66 -5.85
CA HIS A 23 13.36 3.64 -6.32
C HIS A 23 14.14 4.28 -5.16
N GLN A 24 13.48 4.66 -4.07
CA GLN A 24 14.17 5.24 -2.90
C GLN A 24 15.16 4.27 -2.24
N PHE A 25 14.91 2.97 -2.34
CA PHE A 25 15.80 1.92 -1.82
C PHE A 25 16.78 1.38 -2.87
N GLU A 26 16.80 1.95 -4.08
CA GLU A 26 17.66 1.51 -5.19
C GLU A 26 17.48 0.01 -5.54
N LEU A 27 16.27 -0.52 -5.34
CA LEU A 27 15.92 -1.93 -5.59
C LEU A 27 15.56 -2.19 -7.06
N ILE A 28 15.34 -1.12 -7.83
CA ILE A 28 15.02 -1.16 -9.26
C ILE A 28 15.77 -0.06 -10.02
N PRO A 29 16.09 -0.28 -11.31
CA PRO A 29 16.76 0.73 -12.11
C PRO A 29 15.83 1.92 -12.39
N GLU A 30 16.43 3.10 -12.63
CA GLU A 30 15.69 4.36 -12.84
C GLU A 30 14.72 4.32 -14.04
N ASN A 31 15.04 3.52 -15.05
CA ASN A 31 14.23 3.31 -16.25
C ASN A 31 13.27 2.10 -16.15
N TRP A 32 12.94 1.65 -14.94
CA TRP A 32 12.01 0.53 -14.74
C TRP A 32 10.61 0.84 -15.29
N SER A 33 10.11 -0.02 -16.18
CA SER A 33 8.78 0.10 -16.80
C SER A 33 7.85 -1.08 -16.51
N GLY A 34 8.23 -1.97 -15.58
CA GLY A 34 7.49 -3.18 -15.25
C GLY A 34 6.32 -2.96 -14.28
N GLN A 35 5.39 -3.92 -14.24
CA GLN A 35 4.21 -3.93 -13.38
C GLN A 35 4.55 -4.30 -11.92
N LYS A 36 3.64 -4.03 -10.96
CA LYS A 36 3.82 -4.37 -9.53
C LYS A 36 4.14 -5.86 -9.27
N ILE A 37 3.55 -6.77 -10.05
CA ILE A 37 3.81 -8.22 -9.93
C ILE A 37 5.28 -8.52 -10.24
N GLU A 38 5.82 -7.87 -11.26
CA GLU A 38 7.21 -8.03 -11.70
C GLU A 38 8.17 -7.42 -10.67
N LEU A 39 7.77 -6.32 -10.01
CA LEU A 39 8.55 -5.67 -8.95
C LEU A 39 8.86 -6.63 -7.79
N LYS A 40 7.85 -7.34 -7.28
CA LYS A 40 8.04 -8.27 -6.16
C LYS A 40 8.99 -9.41 -6.55
N SER A 41 8.74 -10.05 -7.70
CA SER A 41 9.56 -11.15 -8.19
C SER A 41 11.00 -10.73 -8.45
N LEU A 42 11.22 -9.53 -8.99
CA LEU A 42 12.55 -8.98 -9.20
C LEU A 42 13.30 -8.81 -7.88
N ILE A 43 12.68 -8.14 -6.90
CA ILE A 43 13.30 -7.88 -5.59
C ILE A 43 13.65 -9.20 -4.90
N GLN A 44 12.73 -10.17 -4.89
CA GLN A 44 12.91 -11.46 -4.22
C GLN A 44 13.91 -12.39 -4.91
N SER A 45 14.30 -12.14 -6.16
CA SER A 45 15.22 -13.00 -6.91
C SER A 45 16.66 -13.00 -6.38
N HIS A 46 17.02 -12.00 -5.56
CA HIS A 46 18.35 -11.87 -4.96
C HIS A 46 18.43 -12.54 -3.57
N SER A 47 19.64 -12.90 -3.13
CA SER A 47 19.87 -13.63 -1.87
C SER A 47 19.37 -12.91 -0.60
N LYS A 48 19.21 -11.58 -0.63
CA LYS A 48 18.62 -10.76 0.44
C LYS A 48 17.21 -10.23 0.10
N GLY A 49 16.64 -10.67 -1.01
CA GLY A 49 15.44 -10.09 -1.60
C GLY A 49 14.21 -10.13 -0.69
N GLU A 50 14.05 -11.19 0.09
CA GLU A 50 12.94 -11.30 1.05
C GLU A 50 13.05 -10.26 2.18
N GLN A 51 14.25 -10.02 2.71
CA GLN A 51 14.47 -8.99 3.73
C GLN A 51 14.23 -7.59 3.18
N GLU A 52 14.71 -7.31 1.97
CA GLU A 52 14.48 -6.02 1.30
C GLU A 52 13.00 -5.81 0.98
N TRP A 53 12.29 -6.87 0.56
CA TRP A 53 10.86 -6.81 0.34
C TRP A 53 10.10 -6.49 1.63
N GLN A 54 10.43 -7.13 2.75
CA GLN A 54 9.82 -6.84 4.05
C GLN A 54 10.12 -5.41 4.52
N ARG A 55 11.35 -4.93 4.34
CA ARG A 55 11.75 -3.54 4.64
C ARG A 55 10.95 -2.54 3.83
N LEU A 56 10.78 -2.79 2.52
CA LEU A 56 9.98 -1.97 1.61
C LEU A 56 8.51 -1.97 2.05
N GLN A 57 7.93 -3.13 2.35
CA GLN A 57 6.56 -3.24 2.85
C GLN A 57 6.34 -2.41 4.11
N GLY A 58 7.28 -2.45 5.07
CA GLY A 58 7.20 -1.66 6.30
C GLY A 58 7.11 -0.15 6.05
N LYS A 59 7.93 0.39 5.14
CA LYS A 59 7.87 1.82 4.78
C LYS A 59 6.64 2.16 3.93
N VAL A 60 6.22 1.28 3.02
CA VAL A 60 5.04 1.50 2.15
C VAL A 60 3.73 1.57 2.94
N TYR A 61 3.50 0.60 3.84
CA TYR A 61 2.26 0.54 4.61
C TYR A 61 2.22 1.55 5.78
N GLY A 62 3.37 2.04 6.22
CA GLY A 62 3.49 3.12 7.19
C GLY A 62 3.73 4.47 6.52
N HIS A 63 4.99 4.89 6.51
CA HIS A 63 5.42 6.24 6.13
C HIS A 63 4.96 6.69 4.72
N TRP A 64 4.89 5.78 3.74
CA TRP A 64 4.54 6.10 2.36
C TRP A 64 3.09 5.75 1.98
N ILE A 65 2.21 5.46 2.93
CA ILE A 65 0.79 5.18 2.64
C ILE A 65 0.11 6.33 1.88
N HIS A 66 0.55 7.56 2.11
CA HIS A 66 0.06 8.76 1.42
C HIS A 66 0.37 8.80 -0.09
N LYS A 67 1.25 7.91 -0.58
CA LYS A 67 1.53 7.71 -2.01
C LYS A 67 0.57 6.70 -2.67
N ALA A 68 -0.24 5.98 -1.87
CA ALA A 68 -1.25 5.08 -2.39
C ALA A 68 -2.39 5.86 -3.07
N ARG A 69 -3.06 5.22 -4.03
CA ARG A 69 -4.21 5.79 -4.74
C ARG A 69 -5.48 5.06 -4.37
N LEU A 70 -6.64 5.71 -4.51
CA LEU A 70 -7.90 4.99 -4.43
C LEU A 70 -8.07 4.09 -5.66
N TYR A 71 -8.62 2.89 -5.47
CA TYR A 71 -9.08 2.10 -6.61
C TYR A 71 -10.19 2.83 -7.38
N SER A 72 -10.25 2.58 -8.68
CA SER A 72 -11.31 3.09 -9.53
C SER A 72 -12.68 2.71 -8.98
N GLY A 73 -13.58 3.68 -8.90
CA GLY A 73 -14.94 3.47 -8.40
C GLY A 73 -15.11 3.56 -6.88
N VAL A 74 -14.04 3.57 -6.08
CA VAL A 74 -14.12 3.71 -4.62
C VAL A 74 -14.79 5.03 -4.24
N PHE A 75 -14.36 6.14 -4.82
CA PHE A 75 -15.00 7.44 -4.60
C PHE A 75 -16.49 7.40 -4.94
N ARG A 76 -16.85 6.83 -6.09
CA ARG A 76 -18.25 6.70 -6.54
C ARG A 76 -19.08 5.84 -5.59
N PHE A 77 -18.49 4.78 -5.05
CA PHE A 77 -19.12 3.90 -4.08
C PHE A 77 -19.41 4.64 -2.76
N LEU A 78 -18.40 5.30 -2.17
CA LEU A 78 -18.55 6.07 -0.94
C LEU A 78 -19.57 7.20 -1.10
N TRP A 79 -19.51 7.91 -2.23
CA TRP A 79 -20.49 8.95 -2.59
C TRP A 79 -21.93 8.40 -2.61
N ARG A 80 -22.15 7.24 -3.24
CA ARG A 80 -23.48 6.60 -3.30
C ARG A 80 -23.96 6.11 -1.93
N CYS A 81 -23.05 5.67 -1.07
CA CYS A 81 -23.39 5.31 0.32
C CYS A 81 -23.85 6.54 1.10
N ARG A 82 -23.12 7.66 0.97
CA ARG A 82 -23.50 8.94 1.59
C ARG A 82 -24.88 9.41 1.14
N LEU A 83 -25.15 9.41 -0.17
CA LEU A 83 -26.46 9.81 -0.71
C LEU A 83 -27.62 8.93 -0.22
N ARG A 84 -27.37 7.69 0.19
CA ARG A 84 -28.37 6.76 0.73
C ARG A 84 -28.46 6.78 2.26
N GLY A 85 -27.69 7.64 2.92
CA GLY A 85 -27.61 7.68 4.39
C GLY A 85 -26.99 6.41 5.00
N TRP A 86 -26.13 5.70 4.25
CA TRP A 86 -25.45 4.51 4.74
C TRP A 86 -24.14 4.90 5.42
N GLY A 87 -23.90 4.36 6.61
CA GLY A 87 -22.65 4.57 7.34
C GLY A 87 -21.56 3.65 6.80
N THR A 88 -20.45 4.21 6.35
CA THR A 88 -19.25 3.46 5.92
C THR A 88 -18.17 3.55 6.99
N ILE A 89 -17.59 2.41 7.35
CA ILE A 89 -16.54 2.30 8.38
C ILE A 89 -15.36 1.58 7.74
N VAL A 90 -14.17 2.16 7.80
CA VAL A 90 -12.94 1.46 7.41
C VAL A 90 -12.58 0.48 8.52
N VAL A 91 -12.38 -0.78 8.14
CA VAL A 91 -11.97 -1.87 9.03
C VAL A 91 -10.67 -2.42 8.49
N SER A 92 -9.54 -2.06 9.10
CA SER A 92 -8.23 -2.51 8.66
C SER A 92 -7.40 -3.03 9.83
N HIS A 93 -6.50 -3.97 9.53
CA HIS A 93 -5.44 -4.33 10.46
C HIS A 93 -4.28 -3.35 10.31
N LYS A 94 -4.31 -2.25 11.07
CA LYS A 94 -3.13 -1.40 11.23
C LYS A 94 -2.28 -1.98 12.36
N THR A 95 -1.06 -2.43 12.05
CA THR A 95 -0.07 -2.73 13.09
C THR A 95 0.41 -1.41 13.67
N GLU A 96 0.34 -1.27 14.99
CA GLU A 96 0.74 -0.03 15.71
C GLU A 96 2.22 0.32 15.47
N TYR A 97 3.06 -0.68 15.22
CA TYR A 97 4.47 -0.53 14.85
C TYR A 97 4.83 -1.59 13.78
N GLY A 98 5.49 -1.17 12.69
CA GLY A 98 6.09 -2.12 11.74
C GLY A 98 7.34 -2.77 12.35
N HIS A 99 7.60 -4.05 12.07
CA HIS A 99 8.77 -4.78 12.58
C HIS A 99 10.15 -4.12 12.28
N PHE A 100 10.19 -3.17 11.34
CA PHE A 100 11.38 -2.41 10.94
C PHE A 100 11.23 -0.90 11.08
N ASP A 101 10.22 -0.41 11.81
CA ASP A 101 10.01 1.02 11.97
C ASP A 101 10.81 1.57 13.16
N THR A 102 12.05 1.99 12.88
CA THR A 102 12.89 2.70 13.85
C THR A 102 12.27 4.03 14.30
N ASP A 103 11.38 4.59 13.49
CA ASP A 103 10.86 5.95 13.65
C ASP A 103 9.51 5.99 14.40
N LYS A 104 8.90 4.83 14.68
CA LYS A 104 7.60 4.68 15.35
C LYS A 104 6.53 5.63 14.81
N ILE A 105 6.38 5.70 13.49
CA ILE A 105 5.41 6.62 12.87
C ILE A 105 4.07 5.88 12.76
N SER A 106 3.11 6.30 13.60
CA SER A 106 1.69 5.91 13.52
C SER A 106 0.90 6.92 12.71
#